data_AF-A0A368P7Q9-F1
#
_entry.id   AF-A0A368P7Q9-F1
#
_cell.length_a   1.000
_cell.length_b   1.000
_cell.length_c   1.000
_cell.angle_alpha   90.00
_cell.angle_beta   90.00
_cell.angle_gamma   90.00
#
_symmetry.space_group_name_H-M   'P 1'
#
loop_
_entity.id
_entity.type
_entity.pdbx_description
1 polymer ?
#
loop_
_entity_poly.entity_id
_entity_poly.type
_entity_poly.pdbx_seq_one_letter_code
_entity_poly.pdbx_strand_id
1 'polypeptide(L)'
;MNTGNIQFKRATYLQTGTNQKRTTIDYETKFNNDPLFSKTIRLELDNGFHDRSRYFDYWLYFKYDKWYNSAKTGLANTNIKNVFEGNITRELNLTTKNHKGRNFETPQHLVIIQSTNICKSLTIDIFKDFYICKKEILKHFIVDHIKKHNIIKKEPLDSSLICSNVRNNGQR
;
A
#
# COMPACT_ATOMS: atom_id res chain seq x y z
N MET A 1 10.16 8.54 19.17
CA MET A 1 11.27 8.36 18.21
C MET A 1 11.02 9.39 17.12
N ASN A 2 11.88 10.39 16.91
CA ASN A 2 11.61 11.41 15.88
C ASN A 2 11.80 10.78 14.50
N THR A 3 10.70 10.36 13.86
CA THR A 3 10.67 9.84 12.48
C THR A 3 11.10 10.89 11.45
N GLY A 4 11.17 12.15 11.88
CA GLY A 4 11.35 13.32 11.04
C GLY A 4 12.64 13.43 10.23
N ASN A 5 13.60 12.51 10.42
CA ASN A 5 14.88 12.51 9.71
C ASN A 5 14.98 11.40 8.65
N ILE A 6 14.04 10.45 8.60
CA ILE A 6 14.09 9.39 7.58
C ILE A 6 13.55 9.95 6.28
N GLN A 7 14.39 9.97 5.25
CA GLN A 7 14.00 10.42 3.92
C GLN A 7 13.05 9.41 3.28
N PHE A 8 12.01 9.92 2.63
CA PHE A 8 11.08 9.14 1.83
C PHE A 8 10.78 9.86 0.54
N LYS A 9 10.33 9.10 -0.45
CA LYS A 9 9.78 9.64 -1.70
C LYS A 9 8.28 9.52 -1.66
N ARG A 10 7.60 10.52 -2.21
CA ARG A 10 6.14 10.61 -2.20
C ARG A 10 5.61 10.71 -3.63
N ALA A 11 4.53 9.99 -3.89
CA ALA A 11 3.78 10.13 -5.13
C ALA A 11 2.28 10.09 -4.85
N THR A 12 1.55 10.96 -5.55
CA THR A 12 0.08 10.97 -5.53
C THR A 12 -0.45 10.44 -6.85
N TYR A 13 -1.42 9.55 -6.72
CA TYR A 13 -2.10 8.87 -7.80
C TYR A 13 -3.58 9.22 -7.78
N LEU A 14 -4.15 9.40 -8.96
CA LEU A 14 -5.57 9.65 -9.16
C LEU A 14 -6.22 8.44 -9.80
N GLN A 15 -7.42 8.11 -9.36
CA GLN A 15 -8.17 6.98 -9.86
C GLN A 15 -8.46 7.14 -11.36
N THR A 16 -8.22 6.09 -12.13
CA THR A 16 -8.51 6.02 -13.57
C THR A 16 -9.51 4.94 -13.91
N GLY A 17 -9.69 3.94 -13.05
CA GLY A 17 -10.64 2.86 -13.30
C GLY A 17 -10.96 2.05 -12.05
N THR A 18 -12.05 1.28 -12.14
CA THR A 18 -12.40 0.24 -11.17
C THR A 18 -13.12 -0.88 -11.90
N ASN A 19 -13.00 -2.11 -11.41
CA ASN A 19 -13.84 -3.19 -11.92
C ASN A 19 -15.28 -3.06 -11.39
N GLN A 20 -16.21 -3.82 -11.99
CA GLN A 20 -17.63 -3.81 -11.63
C GLN A 20 -17.88 -4.16 -10.16
N LYS A 21 -17.10 -5.10 -9.62
CA LYS A 21 -17.19 -5.54 -8.21
C LYS A 21 -16.49 -4.61 -7.22
N ARG A 22 -15.82 -3.55 -7.70
CA ARG A 22 -15.00 -2.61 -6.92
C ARG A 22 -13.95 -3.28 -6.02
N THR A 23 -13.46 -4.44 -6.46
CA THR A 23 -12.37 -5.15 -5.81
C THR A 23 -11.01 -4.75 -6.35
N THR A 24 -10.96 -4.04 -7.48
CA THR A 24 -9.72 -3.51 -8.06
C THR A 24 -9.92 -2.05 -8.42
N ILE A 25 -8.95 -1.21 -8.06
CA ILE A 25 -8.93 0.22 -8.38
C ILE A 25 -7.61 0.51 -9.07
N ASP A 26 -7.68 1.07 -10.27
CA ASP A 26 -6.52 1.50 -11.04
C ASP A 26 -6.30 3.00 -10.84
N TYR A 27 -5.04 3.39 -10.73
CA TYR A 27 -4.66 4.78 -10.58
C TYR A 27 -3.47 5.12 -11.47
N GLU A 28 -3.37 6.40 -11.81
CA GLU A 28 -2.23 6.95 -12.53
C GLU A 28 -1.69 8.20 -11.86
N THR A 29 -0.39 8.41 -12.04
CA THR A 29 0.25 9.67 -11.66
C THR A 29 0.73 10.41 -12.92
N LYS A 30 0.57 11.73 -12.91
CA LYS A 30 1.08 12.61 -13.98
C LYS A 30 2.59 12.81 -13.87
N PHE A 31 3.18 12.52 -12.72
CA PHE A 31 4.60 12.72 -12.43
C PHE A 31 5.16 11.48 -11.74
N ASN A 32 6.11 10.79 -12.39
CA ASN A 32 7.17 10.10 -11.65
C ASN A 32 8.30 9.67 -12.59
N ASN A 33 9.41 10.40 -12.55
CA ASN A 33 10.69 9.94 -13.13
C ASN A 33 11.49 9.10 -12.12
N ASP A 34 10.86 8.65 -11.03
CA ASP A 34 11.54 7.86 -10.01
C ASP A 34 11.38 6.35 -10.26
N PRO A 35 12.47 5.57 -10.25
CA PRO A 35 12.40 4.13 -10.48
C PRO A 35 11.66 3.35 -9.39
N LEU A 36 11.44 3.95 -8.20
CA LEU A 36 10.64 3.30 -7.14
C LEU A 36 9.12 3.34 -7.41
N PHE A 37 8.68 4.13 -8.38
CA PHE A 37 7.28 4.31 -8.68
C PHE A 37 6.99 3.96 -10.13
N SER A 38 5.85 3.32 -10.36
CA SER A 38 5.30 3.14 -11.70
C SER A 38 4.33 4.28 -12.04
N LYS A 39 4.19 4.59 -13.33
CA LYS A 39 3.19 5.58 -13.79
C LYS A 39 1.77 5.16 -13.43
N THR A 40 1.48 3.87 -13.55
CA THR A 40 0.19 3.26 -13.24
C THR A 40 0.35 2.29 -12.09
N ILE A 41 -0.59 2.29 -11.15
CA ILE A 41 -0.67 1.33 -10.04
C ILE A 41 -2.06 0.71 -9.98
N ARG A 42 -2.18 -0.41 -9.28
CA ARG A 42 -3.45 -1.04 -8.95
C ARG A 42 -3.51 -1.37 -7.47
N LEU A 43 -4.64 -1.06 -6.86
CA LEU A 43 -5.00 -1.57 -5.54
C LEU A 43 -6.06 -2.66 -5.72
N GLU A 44 -5.84 -3.82 -5.13
CA GLU A 44 -6.75 -4.96 -5.20
C GLU A 44 -7.11 -5.41 -3.79
N LEU A 45 -8.40 -5.66 -3.51
CA LEU A 45 -8.83 -6.23 -2.24
C LEU A 45 -8.23 -7.61 -2.06
N ASP A 46 -7.79 -7.90 -0.84
CA ASP A 46 -7.28 -9.22 -0.56
C ASP A 46 -8.37 -10.30 -0.72
N ASN A 47 -7.98 -11.43 -1.34
CA ASN A 47 -8.83 -12.57 -1.58
C ASN A 47 -8.50 -13.78 -0.68
N GLY A 48 -7.59 -13.63 0.28
CA GLY A 48 -7.27 -14.65 1.29
C GLY A 48 -6.41 -15.82 0.81
N PHE A 49 -5.94 -15.83 -0.44
CA PHE A 49 -5.10 -16.91 -0.97
C PHE A 49 -3.62 -16.70 -0.61
N HIS A 50 -3.25 -16.79 0.67
CA HIS A 50 -1.88 -16.58 1.16
C HIS A 50 -1.42 -17.69 2.08
N ASP A 51 -0.12 -17.97 2.03
CA ASP A 51 0.50 -19.09 2.74
C ASP A 51 1.11 -18.68 4.10
N ARG A 52 0.80 -17.49 4.66
CA ARG A 52 1.53 -16.93 5.82
C ARG A 52 0.72 -16.05 6.78
N SER A 53 1.26 -15.96 8.00
CA SER A 53 0.82 -15.34 9.27
C SER A 53 0.48 -13.83 9.30
N ARG A 54 0.37 -13.14 8.16
CA ARG A 54 -0.02 -11.72 8.11
C ARG A 54 -1.23 -11.56 7.22
N TYR A 55 -2.32 -11.08 7.82
CA TYR A 55 -3.52 -10.65 7.11
C TYR A 55 -3.23 -9.33 6.40
N PHE A 56 -3.47 -9.30 5.09
CA PHE A 56 -3.45 -8.09 4.27
C PHE A 56 -4.89 -7.70 3.94
N ASP A 57 -5.17 -6.40 3.85
CA ASP A 57 -6.45 -5.89 3.38
C ASP A 57 -6.43 -5.67 1.87
N TYR A 58 -5.26 -5.31 1.34
CA TYR A 58 -5.07 -5.00 -0.06
C TYR A 58 -3.74 -5.52 -0.59
N TRP A 59 -3.69 -5.71 -1.90
CA TRP A 59 -2.48 -5.81 -2.70
C TRP A 59 -2.28 -4.51 -3.48
N LEU A 60 -1.07 -3.98 -3.43
CA LEU A 60 -0.65 -2.85 -4.26
C LEU A 60 0.31 -3.37 -5.34
N TYR A 61 -0.01 -3.07 -6.60
CA TYR A 61 0.78 -3.43 -7.76
C TYR A 61 1.40 -2.20 -8.40
N PHE A 62 2.69 -2.27 -8.68
CA PHE A 62 3.45 -1.28 -9.45
C PHE A 62 3.61 -1.78 -10.88
N LYS A 63 2.85 -1.20 -11.81
CA LYS A 63 2.79 -1.69 -13.20
C LYS A 63 4.15 -1.56 -13.88
N TYR A 64 4.65 -2.68 -14.40
CA TYR A 64 5.84 -2.71 -15.26
C TYR A 64 5.44 -2.94 -16.72
N ASP A 65 4.86 -4.11 -17.01
CA ASP A 65 4.30 -4.46 -18.32
C ASP A 65 2.86 -4.95 -18.14
N LYS A 66 2.68 -6.25 -17.91
CA LYS A 66 1.41 -6.87 -17.55
C LYS A 66 1.26 -7.00 -16.04
N TRP A 67 0.02 -6.98 -15.54
CA TRP A 67 -0.27 -7.03 -14.10
C TRP A 67 0.30 -8.25 -13.39
N TYR A 68 0.29 -9.43 -14.03
CA TYR A 68 0.82 -10.66 -13.45
C TYR A 68 2.35 -10.67 -13.29
N ASN A 69 3.06 -9.83 -14.07
CA ASN A 69 4.50 -9.63 -14.00
C ASN A 69 4.89 -8.40 -13.17
N SER A 70 3.91 -7.66 -12.66
CA SER A 70 4.15 -6.42 -11.94
C SER A 70 4.63 -6.71 -10.52
N ALA A 71 5.53 -5.86 -10.02
CA ALA A 71 5.92 -5.92 -8.61
C ALA A 71 4.69 -5.65 -7.75
N LYS A 72 4.55 -6.36 -6.64
CA LYS A 72 3.42 -6.17 -5.72
C LYS A 72 3.83 -6.29 -4.26
N THR A 73 3.11 -5.59 -3.41
CA THR A 73 3.23 -5.69 -1.95
C THR A 73 1.86 -5.91 -1.34
N GLY A 74 1.81 -6.77 -0.33
CA GLY A 74 0.66 -6.85 0.57
C GLY A 74 0.63 -5.60 1.45
N LEU A 75 -0.57 -5.12 1.75
CA LEU A 75 -0.82 -3.95 2.57
C LEU A 75 -1.68 -4.33 3.77
N ALA A 76 -1.17 -4.07 4.97
CA ALA A 76 -1.84 -4.33 6.23
C ALA A 76 -2.44 -3.05 6.83
N ASN A 77 -3.63 -3.17 7.42
CA ASN A 77 -4.25 -2.09 8.17
C ASN A 77 -3.38 -1.65 9.37
N THR A 78 -3.23 -0.34 9.51
CA THR A 78 -2.46 0.28 10.60
C THR A 78 -3.32 0.63 11.83
N ASN A 79 -4.61 0.32 11.80
CA ASN A 79 -5.68 0.82 12.67
C ASN A 79 -5.93 2.33 12.56
N ILE A 80 -5.32 2.99 11.58
CA ILE A 80 -5.59 4.38 11.24
C ILE A 80 -6.41 4.37 9.95
N LYS A 81 -7.52 5.11 9.94
CA LYS A 81 -8.47 5.11 8.84
C LYS A 81 -7.76 5.44 7.52
N ASN A 82 -7.95 4.58 6.52
CA ASN A 82 -7.38 4.69 5.17
C ASN A 82 -5.86 4.82 5.14
N VAL A 83 -5.16 4.28 6.14
CA VAL A 83 -3.70 4.18 6.14
C VAL A 83 -3.29 2.73 6.25
N PHE A 84 -2.46 2.30 5.30
CA PHE A 84 -1.97 0.92 5.22
C PHE A 84 -0.45 0.92 5.08
N GLU A 85 0.17 -0.15 5.57
CA GLU A 85 1.61 -0.35 5.50
C GLU A 85 1.94 -1.63 4.73
N GLY A 86 3.05 -1.62 4.00
CA GLY A 86 3.57 -2.79 3.33
C GLY A 86 5.07 -2.72 3.14
N ASN A 87 5.64 -3.74 2.53
CA ASN A 87 7.07 -3.76 2.22
C ASN A 87 7.30 -4.22 0.78
N ILE A 88 8.04 -3.41 0.02
CA ILE A 88 8.60 -3.88 -1.26
C ILE A 88 9.78 -4.77 -0.91
N THR A 89 9.72 -6.00 -1.40
CA THR A 89 10.73 -7.03 -1.17
C THR A 89 11.70 -7.11 -2.33
N ARG A 90 12.93 -7.53 -2.04
CA ARG A 90 13.89 -7.98 -3.06
C ARG A 90 14.04 -9.49 -3.00
N GLU A 91 14.24 -10.09 -4.16
CA GLU A 91 14.64 -11.49 -4.23
C GLU A 91 16.08 -11.67 -3.75
N LEU A 92 16.31 -12.75 -3.01
CA LEU A 92 17.62 -13.24 -2.63
C LEU A 92 17.99 -14.36 -3.59
N ASN A 93 19.06 -14.15 -4.35
CA ASN A 93 19.64 -15.14 -5.27
C ASN A 93 20.44 -16.17 -4.47
N LEU A 94 19.75 -17.01 -3.72
CA LEU A 94 20.32 -18.14 -3.00
C LEU A 94 20.28 -19.40 -3.87
N THR A 95 21.21 -20.31 -3.65
CA THR A 95 21.21 -21.65 -4.29
C THR A 95 19.98 -22.46 -3.88
N THR A 96 19.55 -22.30 -2.63
CA THR A 96 18.34 -22.95 -2.08
C THR A 96 17.08 -22.16 -2.46
N LYS A 97 16.06 -22.87 -2.96
CA LYS A 97 14.73 -22.32 -3.25
C LYS A 97 13.78 -22.55 -2.08
N ASN A 98 12.70 -21.78 -2.01
CA ASN A 98 11.63 -22.03 -1.06
C ASN A 98 10.80 -23.28 -1.43
N HIS A 99 9.84 -23.65 -0.59
CA HIS A 99 8.97 -24.81 -0.81
C HIS A 99 8.13 -24.77 -2.10
N LYS A 100 8.04 -23.60 -2.75
CA LYS A 100 7.36 -23.37 -4.04
C LYS A 100 8.33 -23.28 -5.22
N GLY A 101 9.60 -23.61 -5.03
CA GLY A 101 10.64 -23.53 -6.07
C GLY A 101 11.04 -22.10 -6.45
N ARG A 102 10.64 -21.08 -5.68
CA ARG A 102 10.98 -19.67 -5.92
C ARG A 102 12.15 -19.20 -5.06
N ASN A 103 12.75 -18.07 -5.45
CA ASN A 103 13.74 -17.39 -4.61
C ASN A 103 13.13 -16.97 -3.26
N PHE A 104 13.98 -16.84 -2.25
CA PHE A 104 13.58 -16.20 -1.01
C PHE A 104 13.43 -14.70 -1.23
N GLU A 105 12.51 -14.07 -0.51
CA GLU A 105 12.29 -12.63 -0.58
C GLU A 105 12.57 -12.01 0.79
N THR A 106 13.22 -10.85 0.81
CA THR A 106 13.43 -10.06 2.03
C THR A 106 12.84 -8.66 1.85
N PRO A 107 12.17 -8.09 2.87
CA PRO A 107 11.78 -6.68 2.87
C PRO A 107 12.98 -5.78 2.58
N GLN A 108 12.78 -4.76 1.74
CA GLN A 108 13.80 -3.77 1.40
C GLN A 108 13.31 -2.33 1.61
N HIS A 109 12.06 -2.05 1.25
CA HIS A 109 11.48 -0.70 1.38
C HIS A 109 10.17 -0.76 2.13
N LEU A 110 10.00 0.13 3.10
CA LEU A 110 8.73 0.36 3.76
C LEU A 110 7.86 1.23 2.85
N VAL A 111 6.61 0.80 2.69
CA VAL A 111 5.58 1.53 1.97
C VAL A 111 4.51 1.94 2.97
N ILE A 112 4.17 3.22 2.98
CA ILE A 112 2.99 3.72 3.67
C ILE A 112 2.07 4.31 2.61
N ILE A 113 0.84 3.81 2.55
CA ILE A 113 -0.20 4.40 1.72
C ILE A 113 -1.22 5.13 2.58
N GLN A 114 -1.70 6.27 2.07
CA GLN A 114 -2.69 7.09 2.75
C GLN A 114 -3.67 7.68 1.75
N SER A 115 -4.93 7.81 2.16
CA SER A 115 -5.96 8.42 1.33
C SER A 115 -7.10 9.03 2.15
N THR A 116 -7.64 10.16 1.71
CA THR A 116 -8.92 10.71 2.20
C THR A 116 -10.08 9.84 1.70
N ASN A 117 -10.04 9.46 0.43
CA ASN A 117 -10.96 8.56 -0.22
C ASN A 117 -10.21 7.65 -1.19
N ILE A 118 -10.04 6.38 -0.80
CA ILE A 118 -9.27 5.40 -1.57
C ILE A 118 -9.86 5.19 -2.97
N CYS A 119 -11.16 5.43 -3.16
CA CYS A 119 -11.78 5.33 -4.48
C CYS A 119 -11.48 6.51 -5.40
N LYS A 120 -10.86 7.60 -4.92
CA LYS A 120 -10.55 8.80 -5.72
C LYS A 120 -9.05 9.02 -5.91
N SER A 121 -8.29 8.92 -4.83
CA SER A 121 -6.86 9.22 -4.84
C SER A 121 -6.10 8.35 -3.84
N LEU A 122 -4.80 8.22 -4.07
CA LEU A 122 -3.91 7.50 -3.19
C LEU A 122 -2.57 8.23 -3.14
N THR A 123 -2.06 8.50 -1.94
CA THR A 123 -0.68 8.92 -1.76
C THR A 123 0.15 7.77 -1.24
N ILE A 124 1.29 7.54 -1.87
CA ILE A 124 2.24 6.49 -1.52
C ILE A 124 3.54 7.16 -1.08
N ASP A 125 3.98 6.83 0.13
CA ASP A 125 5.29 7.18 0.67
C ASP A 125 6.16 5.92 0.69
N ILE A 126 7.30 5.97 0.00
CA ILE A 126 8.28 4.88 -0.02
C ILE A 126 9.55 5.33 0.70
N PHE A 127 9.90 4.60 1.75
CA PHE A 127 11.15 4.75 2.49
C PHE A 127 12.17 3.78 1.90
N LYS A 128 13.03 4.30 1.02
CA LYS A 128 14.03 3.51 0.32
C LYS A 128 15.03 2.91 1.32
N ASP A 129 15.39 1.65 1.10
CA ASP A 129 16.33 0.86 1.89
C ASP A 129 16.09 0.89 3.42
N PHE A 130 14.83 1.08 3.81
CA PHE A 130 14.41 1.17 5.20
C PHE A 130 13.17 0.31 5.43
N TYR A 131 13.19 -0.53 6.46
CA TYR A 131 12.03 -1.30 6.90
C TYR A 131 12.09 -1.54 8.42
N ILE A 132 10.94 -1.81 9.04
CA ILE A 132 10.83 -1.97 10.49
C ILE A 132 10.31 -3.38 10.81
N CYS A 133 11.15 -4.19 11.48
CA CYS A 133 10.79 -5.56 11.86
C CYS A 133 9.83 -5.61 13.06
N LYS A 134 10.01 -4.73 14.04
CA LYS A 134 9.26 -4.73 15.30
C LYS A 134 7.93 -3.97 15.13
N LYS A 135 6.81 -4.66 15.35
CA LYS A 135 5.45 -4.14 15.10
C LYS A 135 5.13 -2.90 15.94
N GLU A 136 5.62 -2.87 17.18
CA GLU A 136 5.43 -1.76 18.12
C GLU A 136 6.13 -0.50 17.63
N ILE A 137 7.37 -0.65 17.14
CA ILE A 137 8.15 0.45 16.56
C ILE A 137 7.47 0.94 15.28
N LEU A 138 7.01 0.03 14.43
CA LEU A 138 6.30 0.38 13.20
C LEU A 138 5.04 1.20 13.48
N LYS A 139 4.26 0.79 14.48
CA LYS A 139 3.06 1.53 14.91
C LYS A 139 3.40 2.97 15.33
N HIS A 140 4.42 3.14 16.18
CA HIS A 140 4.86 4.48 16.58
C HIS A 140 5.38 5.30 15.39
N PHE A 141 6.14 4.66 14.50
CA PHE A 141 6.68 5.29 13.32
C PHE A 141 5.57 5.85 12.42
N ILE A 142 4.55 5.05 12.12
CA ILE A 142 3.42 5.43 11.28
C ILE A 142 2.65 6.60 11.91
N VAL A 143 2.36 6.54 13.21
CA VAL A 143 1.66 7.62 13.93
C VAL A 143 2.42 8.94 13.83
N ASP A 144 3.72 8.92 14.07
CA ASP A 144 4.56 10.12 14.02
C ASP A 144 4.69 10.66 12.58
N HIS A 145 4.85 9.77 11.60
CA HIS A 145 4.89 10.14 10.17
C HIS A 145 3.62 10.84 9.71
N ILE A 146 2.44 10.30 10.04
CA ILE A 146 1.15 10.90 9.67
C ILE A 146 0.97 12.25 10.35
N LYS A 147 1.27 12.35 11.66
CA LYS A 147 1.18 13.62 12.39
C LYS A 147 2.03 14.70 11.75
N LYS A 148 3.25 14.37 11.32
CA LYS A 148 4.19 15.33 10.73
C LYS A 148 3.82 15.71 9.29
N HIS A 149 3.34 14.77 8.49
CA HIS A 149 3.18 14.96 7.04
C HIS A 149 1.73 15.04 6.54
N ASN A 150 0.75 14.98 7.46
CA ASN A 150 -0.67 15.37 7.37
C ASN A 150 -1.23 15.68 5.96
N ILE A 151 -1.55 14.65 5.17
CA ILE A 151 -2.33 14.82 3.92
C ILE A 151 -3.84 14.90 4.20
N ILE A 152 -4.31 14.34 5.32
CA ILE A 152 -5.74 14.18 5.63
C ILE A 152 -6.46 15.52 5.93
N LYS A 153 -5.74 16.64 6.13
CA LYS A 153 -6.34 17.96 6.47
C LYS A 153 -6.59 18.92 5.29
N LYS A 154 -6.16 18.62 4.06
CA LYS A 154 -6.15 19.61 2.95
C LYS A 154 -6.88 19.17 1.68
N GLU A 155 -8.08 18.61 1.80
CA GLU A 155 -9.04 18.65 0.69
C GLU A 155 -10.36 19.22 1.23
N PRO A 156 -10.87 20.34 0.67
CA PRO A 156 -12.22 20.77 0.99
C PRO A 156 -13.18 19.65 0.58
N LEU A 157 -14.00 19.23 1.53
CA LEU A 157 -15.08 18.28 1.34
C LEU A 157 -16.05 18.85 0.32
N ASP A 158 -15.89 18.50 -0.95
CA ASP A 158 -17.00 18.51 -1.87
C ASP A 158 -17.80 17.23 -1.62
N SER A 159 -18.92 17.43 -0.96
CA SER A 159 -19.83 16.40 -0.47
C SER A 159 -20.44 15.65 -1.65
N SER A 160 -19.92 14.46 -1.94
CA SER A 160 -20.76 13.35 -2.42
C SER A 160 -19.97 12.04 -2.45
N LEU A 161 -20.73 10.98 -2.16
CA LEU A 161 -20.44 9.56 -2.37
C LEU A 161 -19.75 8.83 -1.22
N ILE A 162 -20.61 8.56 -0.23
CA ILE A 162 -20.74 7.29 0.48
C ILE A 162 -20.27 6.10 -0.39
N CYS A 163 -19.20 5.43 0.03
CA CYS A 163 -18.99 4.01 -0.30
C CYS A 163 -19.53 3.18 0.87
N SER A 164 -20.85 3.04 0.94
CA SER A 164 -21.52 2.21 1.92
C SER A 164 -21.38 0.75 1.51
N ASN A 165 -20.55 0.01 2.23
CA ASN A 165 -20.86 -1.39 2.53
C ASN A 165 -21.21 -1.44 4.02
N VAL A 166 -22.50 -1.23 4.33
CA VAL A 166 -23.07 -1.75 5.57
C VAL A 166 -23.18 -3.26 5.36
N ARG A 167 -22.14 -4.01 5.77
CA ARG A 167 -22.36 -5.40 6.16
C ARG A 167 -23.15 -5.35 7.45
N ASN A 168 -24.48 -5.49 7.35
CA ASN A 168 -25.26 -5.90 8.50
C ASN A 168 -24.83 -7.33 8.84
N ASN A 169 -23.99 -7.45 9.87
CA ASN A 169 -23.83 -8.70 10.59
C ASN A 169 -25.13 -8.97 11.35
N GLY A 170 -25.69 -10.17 11.14
CA GLY A 170 -26.59 -10.83 12.07
C GLY A 170 -28.07 -10.73 11.72
N GLN A 171 -28.67 -11.84 11.30
CA GLN A 171 -29.56 -12.63 12.16
C GLN A 171 -29.95 -13.94 11.46
N ARG A 172 -29.63 -15.04 12.14
CA ARG A 172 -30.14 -16.43 12.07
C ARG A 172 -30.28 -17.11 10.71
#